data_AF-A0A8T6XX83-F1
#
_entry.id   AF-A0A8T6XX83-F1
#
_cell.length_a   1.000
_cell.length_b   1.000
_cell.length_c   1.000
_cell.angle_alpha   90.00
_cell.angle_beta   90.00
_cell.angle_gamma   90.00
#
_symmetry.space_group_name_H-M   'P 1'
#
loop_
_entity.id
_entity.type
_entity.pdbx_description
1 polymer ?
#
loop_
_entity_poly.entity_id
_entity_poly.type
_entity_poly.pdbx_seq_one_letter_code
_entity_poly.pdbx_strand_id
1 'polypeptide(L)'
;VALKLATPGRKRSYHQTTYGELGELSRAFSGALAELGVAKGDRVAILAKPRLEWQIALWGALRLGAVVVPIDTELTLPEMERIL
;
A
#
# COMPACT_ATOMS: atom_id res chain seq x y z
N VAL A 1 3.73 20.87 7.01
CA VAL A 1 5.15 21.16 6.67
C VAL A 1 5.59 20.18 5.59
N ALA A 2 5.71 20.61 4.33
CA ALA A 2 6.13 19.74 3.23
C ALA A 2 7.62 19.96 2.94
N LEU A 3 8.45 18.97 3.29
CA LEU A 3 9.89 19.00 3.01
C LEU A 3 10.12 18.75 1.51
N LYS A 4 10.48 19.81 0.76
CA LYS A 4 10.93 19.70 -0.63
C LYS A 4 12.42 19.32 -0.65
N LEU A 5 12.73 18.02 -0.64
CA LEU A 5 14.05 17.54 -1.05
C LEU A 5 14.02 17.32 -2.56
N ALA A 6 14.46 18.32 -3.32
CA ALA A 6 14.50 18.30 -4.78
C ALA A 6 15.88 17.84 -5.29
N THR A 7 15.94 16.68 -5.93
CA THR A 7 17.03 16.29 -6.82
C THR A 7 16.89 17.07 -8.15
N PRO A 8 17.94 17.72 -8.68
CA PRO A 8 17.83 18.49 -9.93
C PRO A 8 17.39 17.60 -11.11
N GLY A 9 16.41 18.06 -11.89
CA GLY A 9 16.07 17.48 -13.20
C GLY A 9 14.83 16.57 -13.29
N ARG A 10 14.21 16.16 -12.17
CA ARG A 10 12.99 15.34 -12.20
C ARG A 10 11.76 16.21 -11.95
N LYS A 11 10.90 16.42 -12.97
CA LYS A 11 9.55 17.00 -12.77
C LYS A 11 8.79 16.11 -11.77
N ARG A 12 8.69 16.52 -10.51
CA ARG A 12 7.84 15.87 -9.51
C ARG A 12 6.45 16.48 -9.57
N SER A 13 5.46 15.67 -9.96
CA SER A 13 4.05 16.02 -9.75
C SER A 13 3.66 15.57 -8.34
N TYR A 14 3.07 16.47 -7.55
CA TYR A 14 2.53 16.17 -6.24
C TYR A 14 1.01 16.05 -6.37
N HIS A 15 0.46 14.95 -5.85
CA HIS A 15 -0.98 14.76 -5.74
C HIS A 15 -1.33 14.81 -4.27
N GLN A 16 -2.23 15.72 -3.91
CA GLN A 16 -2.73 15.83 -2.54
C GLN A 16 -3.89 14.85 -2.36
N THR A 17 -3.94 14.21 -1.19
CA THR A 17 -5.05 13.35 -0.79
C THR A 17 -5.31 13.60 0.68
N THR A 18 -6.56 13.87 1.02
CA THR A 18 -7.04 14.03 2.39
C THR A 18 -7.24 12.68 3.07
N TYR A 19 -7.30 12.67 4.40
CA TYR A 19 -7.62 11.45 5.14
C TYR A 19 -9.03 10.92 4.83
N GLY A 20 -9.98 11.80 4.50
CA GLY A 20 -11.32 11.40 4.07
C GLY A 20 -11.28 10.64 2.75
N GLU A 21 -10.58 11.18 1.75
CA GLU A 21 -10.41 10.52 0.44
C GLU A 21 -9.66 9.19 0.57
N LEU A 22 -8.59 9.13 1.38
CA LEU A 22 -7.90 7.88 1.68
C LEU A 22 -8.83 6.87 2.39
N GLY A 23 -9.68 7.36 3.28
CA GLY A 23 -10.69 6.55 3.97
C GLY A 23 -11.67 5.88 3.00
N GLU A 24 -12.16 6.62 2.02
CA GLU A 24 -13.06 6.10 0.99
C GLU A 24 -12.35 5.12 0.04
N LEU A 25 -11.15 5.47 -0.43
CA LEU A 25 -10.36 4.61 -1.31
C LEU A 25 -9.99 3.28 -0.63
N SER A 26 -9.54 3.33 0.63
CA SER A 26 -9.22 2.11 1.40
C SER A 26 -10.45 1.26 1.72
N ARG A 27 -11.61 1.88 1.97
CA ARG A 27 -12.88 1.17 2.15
C ARG A 27 -13.27 0.42 0.87
N ALA A 28 -13.23 1.10 -0.28
CA ALA A 28 -13.52 0.47 -1.56
C ALA A 28 -12.56 -0.71 -1.84
N PHE A 29 -11.27 -0.52 -1.59
CA PHE A 29 -10.28 -1.57 -1.77
C PHE A 29 -10.48 -2.75 -0.80
N SER A 30 -10.89 -2.50 0.45
CA SER A 30 -11.25 -3.58 1.38
C SER A 30 -12.42 -4.43 0.89
N GLY A 31 -13.42 -3.81 0.23
CA GLY A 31 -14.51 -4.55 -0.41
C GLY A 31 -14.00 -5.48 -1.52
N ALA A 32 -13.13 -4.97 -2.38
CA ALA A 32 -12.52 -5.77 -3.45
C ALA A 32 -11.67 -6.94 -2.89
N LEU A 33 -10.91 -6.73 -1.82
CA LEU A 33 -10.17 -7.81 -1.16
C LEU A 33 -11.11 -8.87 -0.57
N ALA A 34 -12.22 -8.47 0.03
CA ALA A 34 -13.21 -9.40 0.56
C ALA A 34 -13.89 -10.22 -0.55
N GLU A 35 -14.17 -9.60 -1.71
CA GLU A 35 -14.68 -10.31 -2.90
C GLU A 35 -13.68 -11.33 -3.45
N LEU A 36 -12.38 -11.08 -3.26
CA LEU A 36 -11.31 -12.04 -3.58
C LEU A 36 -11.12 -13.13 -2.50
N GLY A 37 -11.93 -13.12 -1.44
CA GLY A 37 -11.92 -14.12 -0.38
C GLY A 37 -10.96 -13.83 0.77
N VAL A 38 -10.33 -12.65 0.81
CA VAL A 38 -9.46 -12.26 1.93
C VAL A 38 -10.31 -12.10 3.19
N ALA A 39 -9.91 -12.80 4.25
CA ALA A 39 -10.56 -12.80 5.54
C ALA A 39 -9.63 -12.30 6.66
N LYS A 40 -10.22 -12.11 7.83
CA LYS A 40 -9.49 -11.75 9.04
C LYS A 40 -8.43 -12.82 9.34
N GLY A 41 -7.19 -12.36 9.58
CA GLY A 41 -6.06 -13.22 9.88
C GLY A 41 -5.26 -13.65 8.65
N ASP A 42 -5.78 -13.49 7.43
CA ASP A 42 -5.04 -13.78 6.22
C ASP A 42 -3.84 -12.85 6.07
N ARG A 43 -2.75 -13.38 5.49
CA ARG A 43 -1.55 -12.61 5.20
C ARG A 43 -1.66 -12.00 3.80
N VAL A 44 -1.55 -10.69 3.71
CA VAL A 44 -1.59 -9.95 2.44
C VAL A 44 -0.23 -9.31 2.19
N ALA A 45 0.49 -9.82 1.21
CA ALA A 45 1.75 -9.25 0.77
C ALA A 45 1.52 -8.00 -0.10
N ILE A 46 2.22 -6.91 0.20
CA ILE A 46 2.17 -5.68 -0.59
C ILE A 46 3.57 -5.38 -1.14
N LEU A 47 3.73 -5.60 -2.45
CA LEU A 47 4.93 -5.29 -3.21
C LEU A 47 4.67 -4.07 -4.10
N ALA A 48 4.96 -2.87 -3.58
CA ALA A 48 4.80 -1.63 -4.34
C ALA A 48 5.73 -0.53 -3.82
N LYS A 49 6.11 0.40 -4.69
CA LYS A 49 6.89 1.60 -4.30
C LYS A 49 6.07 2.52 -3.41
N PRO A 50 6.70 3.37 -2.57
CA PRO A 50 5.99 4.32 -1.72
C PRO A 50 5.16 5.32 -2.55
N ARG A 51 3.86 5.06 -2.65
CA ARG A 51 2.86 5.84 -3.39
C ARG A 51 1.51 5.78 -2.66
N LEU A 52 0.52 6.53 -3.14
CA LEU A 52 -0.81 6.56 -2.54
C LEU A 52 -1.45 5.16 -2.54
N GLU A 53 -1.27 4.39 -3.60
CA GLU A 53 -1.79 3.04 -3.77
C GLU A 53 -1.29 2.08 -2.68
N TRP A 54 -0.04 2.26 -2.23
CA TRP A 54 0.51 1.50 -1.11
C TRP A 54 -0.28 1.77 0.18
N GLN A 55 -0.65 3.03 0.43
CA GLN A 55 -1.46 3.41 1.59
C GLN A 55 -2.90 2.86 1.47
N ILE A 56 -3.50 2.94 0.27
CA ILE A 56 -4.82 2.37 0.01
C ILE A 56 -4.82 0.86 0.32
N ALA A 57 -3.80 0.15 -0.14
CA ALA A 57 -3.66 -1.30 0.06
C ALA A 57 -3.44 -1.67 1.53
N LEU A 58 -2.54 -0.96 2.22
CA LEU A 58 -2.29 -1.13 3.65
C LEU A 58 -3.60 -0.98 4.44
N TRP A 59 -4.27 0.17 4.30
CA TRP A 59 -5.46 0.47 5.08
C TRP A 59 -6.64 -0.43 4.70
N GLY A 60 -6.77 -0.80 3.42
CA GLY A 60 -7.81 -1.71 2.97
C GLY A 60 -7.66 -3.11 3.57
N ALA A 61 -6.44 -3.67 3.57
CA ALA A 61 -6.16 -4.98 4.19
C ALA A 61 -6.38 -4.94 5.72
N LEU A 62 -5.88 -3.90 6.40
CA LEU A 62 -6.09 -3.73 7.84
C LEU A 62 -7.58 -3.62 8.21
N ARG A 63 -8.41 -3.03 7.34
CA ARG A 63 -9.86 -2.90 7.56
C ARG A 63 -10.56 -4.26 7.62
N LEU A 64 -10.07 -5.26 6.89
CA LEU A 64 -10.55 -6.64 6.94
C LEU A 64 -10.00 -7.42 8.14
N GLY A 65 -9.08 -6.85 8.90
CA GLY A 65 -8.34 -7.56 9.94
C GLY A 65 -7.32 -8.55 9.38
N ALA A 66 -6.88 -8.35 8.13
CA ALA A 66 -5.77 -9.10 7.55
C ALA A 66 -4.43 -8.61 8.14
N VAL A 67 -3.41 -9.47 8.05
CA VAL A 67 -2.03 -9.17 8.43
C VAL A 67 -1.27 -8.70 7.20
N VAL A 68 -0.81 -7.45 7.21
CA VAL A 68 -0.04 -6.90 6.09
C VAL A 68 1.41 -7.36 6.17
N VAL A 69 1.93 -7.86 5.06
CA VAL A 69 3.35 -8.21 4.87
C VAL A 69 3.96 -7.25 3.84
N PRO A 70 4.63 -6.17 4.27
CA PRO A 70 5.26 -5.24 3.34
C PRO A 70 6.50 -5.89 2.72
N ILE A 71 6.60 -5.85 1.39
CA ILE A 71 7.77 -6.35 0.65
C ILE A 71 8.45 -5.17 -0.03
N ASP A 72 9.75 -5.02 0.24
CA ASP A 72 10.55 -4.01 -0.43
C ASP A 72 10.74 -4.39 -1.91
N THR A 73 10.52 -3.41 -2.79
CA THR A 73 10.67 -3.57 -4.24
C THR A 73 12.11 -3.76 -4.71
N GLU A 74 13.09 -3.57 -3.83
CA GLU A 74 14.52 -3.78 -4.11
C GLU A 74 15.01 -5.19 -3.75
N LEU A 75 14.16 -6.03 -3.14
CA LEU A 75 14.52 -7.42 -2.84
C LEU A 75 14.65 -8.28 -4.09
N THR A 76 15.59 -9.21 -4.05
CA THR A 76 15.71 -10.26 -5.07
C THR A 76 14.63 -11.32 -4.89
N LEU A 77 14.33 -12.11 -5.94
CA LEU A 77 13.37 -13.22 -5.86
C LEU A 77 13.66 -14.21 -4.74
N PRO A 78 14.91 -14.71 -4.55
CA PRO A 78 15.22 -15.62 -3.46
C PRO A 78 15.08 -15.02 -2.05
N GLU A 79 15.13 -13.68 -1.93
CA GLU A 79 14.88 -13.00 -0.65
C GLU A 79 13.38 -12.85 -0.39
N MET A 80 12.60 -12.54 -1.42
CA MET A 80 11.14 -12.48 -1.33
C MET A 80 10.53 -13.84 -0.95
N GLU A 81 11.04 -14.94 -1.53
CA GLU A 81 10.61 -16.32 -1.22
C GLU A 81 10.80 -16.70 0.25
N ARG A 82 11.73 -16.06 0.99
CA ARG A 82 11.92 -16.33 2.42
C ARG A 82 10.89 -15.63 3.32
N ILE A 83 10.18 -14.64 2.79
CA ILE A 83 9.23 -13.79 3.54
C ILE A 83 7.79 -14.30 3.39
N LEU A 84 7.47 -14.80 2.19
CA LEU A 84 6.15 -15.34 1.84
C LEU A 84 5.92 -16.71 2.47
#